data_AF-A0A7E4VBL0-F1
#
_entry.id   AF-A0A7E4VBL0-F1
#
_cell.length_a   1.000
_cell.length_b   1.000
_cell.length_c   1.000
_cell.angle_alpha   90.00
_cell.angle_beta   90.00
_cell.angle_gamma   90.00
#
_symmetry.space_group_name_H-M   'P 1'
#
loop_
_entity.id
_entity.type
_entity.pdbx_description
1 polymer ?
#
loop_
_entity_poly.entity_id
_entity_poly.type
_entity_poly.pdbx_seq_one_letter_code
_entity_poly.pdbx_strand_id
1 'polypeptide(L)'
;MHSLFLATCTLLLATLTNANNTSKVCHGYSILEKEAHCGPHGYLIGYGKKYCKRFHDPEYTNAFDAAGLTFIDCTTKCLLTEIKRIVATDESCDLISDDAFAQGRMQGVAFGCAATIGTLATVADYRATVADLPWSPLDNFNEMA
;
A
#
# COMPACT_ATOMS: atom_id res chain seq x y z
N MET A 1 14.65 21.18 41.90
CA MET A 1 14.65 19.69 42.04
C MET A 1 13.46 19.35 42.91
N HIS A 2 12.36 18.71 42.51
CA HIS A 2 12.01 17.84 41.39
C HIS A 2 10.53 18.07 41.02
N SER A 3 10.19 18.14 39.73
CA SER A 3 8.80 18.09 39.26
C SER A 3 8.36 16.63 39.16
N LEU A 4 7.35 16.22 39.93
CA LEU A 4 6.62 14.98 39.69
C LEU A 4 5.59 15.25 38.58
N PHE A 5 5.90 14.87 37.34
CA PHE A 5 4.87 14.67 36.32
C PHE A 5 4.31 13.25 36.51
N LEU A 6 3.19 13.19 37.23
CA LEU A 6 2.36 11.98 37.35
C LEU A 6 1.84 11.60 35.97
N ALA A 7 2.18 10.38 35.59
CA ALA A 7 1.69 9.66 34.43
C ALA A 7 0.15 9.68 34.43
N THR A 8 -0.42 10.53 33.60
CA THR A 8 -1.78 10.41 33.13
C THR A 8 -1.69 10.24 31.63
N CYS A 9 -1.46 9.00 31.21
CA CYS A 9 -1.75 8.55 29.85
C CYS A 9 -3.28 8.49 29.76
N THR A 10 -3.89 9.68 29.72
CA THR A 10 -5.32 9.86 29.56
C THR A 10 -5.72 9.26 28.23
N LEU A 11 -6.72 8.36 28.31
CA LEU A 11 -7.47 7.77 27.22
C LEU A 11 -7.48 8.70 26.00
N LEU A 12 -6.70 8.34 24.99
CA LEU A 12 -6.94 8.86 23.66
C LEU A 12 -8.22 8.20 23.17
N LEU A 13 -9.25 9.02 22.95
CA LEU A 13 -10.37 8.68 22.09
C LEU A 13 -9.81 8.03 20.82
N ALA A 14 -10.11 6.74 20.61
CA ALA A 14 -9.94 6.12 19.30
C ALA A 14 -10.95 6.78 18.37
N THR A 15 -10.52 7.85 17.71
CA THR A 15 -11.31 8.53 16.69
C THR A 15 -11.42 7.60 15.48
N LEU A 16 -12.65 7.23 15.14
CA LEU A 16 -12.99 6.58 13.89
C LEU A 16 -12.65 7.54 12.74
N THR A 17 -11.41 7.46 12.23
CA THR A 17 -10.98 8.23 11.05
C THR A 17 -10.43 7.32 9.96
N ASN A 18 -11.02 6.13 9.76
CA ASN A 18 -10.49 5.17 8.79
C ASN A 18 -11.09 5.27 7.38
N ALA A 19 -12.23 5.94 7.17
CA ALA A 19 -12.82 6.06 5.82
C ALA A 19 -12.23 7.22 4.98
N ASN A 20 -11.77 8.30 5.63
CA ASN A 20 -11.32 9.52 4.94
C ASN A 20 -9.82 9.46 4.55
N ASN A 21 -9.04 8.59 5.18
CA ASN A 21 -7.60 8.45 4.88
C ASN A 21 -7.36 7.55 3.66
N THR A 22 -8.07 6.42 3.58
CA THR A 22 -8.10 5.48 2.46
C THR A 22 -8.29 6.14 1.09
N SER A 23 -9.32 6.98 0.96
CA SER A 23 -9.63 7.66 -0.30
C SER A 23 -8.50 8.59 -0.74
N LYS A 24 -7.79 9.20 0.23
CA LYS A 24 -6.68 10.11 -0.04
C LYS A 24 -5.42 9.36 -0.47
N VAL A 25 -5.10 8.23 0.15
CA VAL A 25 -3.89 7.46 -0.21
C VAL A 25 -4.04 6.92 -1.64
N CYS A 26 -5.15 6.26 -1.97
CA CYS A 26 -5.36 5.75 -3.34
C CYS A 26 -5.53 6.86 -4.39
N HIS A 27 -5.84 8.10 -3.99
CA HIS A 27 -5.87 9.25 -4.90
C HIS A 27 -4.47 9.60 -5.43
N GLY A 28 -3.39 9.26 -4.70
CA GLY A 28 -2.01 9.50 -5.13
C GLY A 28 -1.70 8.96 -6.53
N TYR A 29 -2.22 7.77 -6.88
CA TYR A 29 -2.09 7.21 -8.22
C TYR A 29 -2.70 8.09 -9.31
N SER A 30 -3.79 8.82 -9.00
CA SER A 30 -4.42 9.72 -9.97
C SER A 30 -3.67 11.03 -10.15
N ILE A 31 -2.87 11.42 -9.16
CA ILE A 31 -1.98 12.58 -9.24
C ILE A 31 -0.80 12.20 -10.13
N LEU A 32 -0.15 11.08 -9.83
CA LEU A 32 0.97 10.57 -10.62
C LEU A 32 0.58 10.29 -12.07
N GLU A 33 -0.65 9.82 -12.31
CA GLU A 33 -1.17 9.62 -13.68
C GLU A 33 -1.28 10.92 -14.47
N LYS A 34 -1.58 12.06 -13.81
CA LYS A 34 -1.63 13.36 -14.49
C LYS A 34 -0.25 13.87 -14.88
N GLU A 35 0.81 13.34 -14.24
CA GLU A 35 2.20 13.69 -14.53
C GLU A 35 2.75 12.73 -15.60
N ALA A 36 2.56 11.42 -15.43
CA ALA A 36 3.16 10.40 -16.29
C ALA A 36 2.32 10.00 -17.52
N HIS A 37 1.02 10.27 -17.53
CA HIS A 37 0.11 10.00 -18.65
C HIS A 37 0.10 8.54 -19.17
N CYS A 38 0.16 7.56 -18.26
CA CYS A 38 0.27 6.14 -18.60
C CYS A 38 -1.01 5.48 -19.14
N GLY A 39 -2.12 6.21 -19.09
CA GLY A 39 -3.41 5.78 -19.61
C GLY A 39 -4.19 4.88 -18.65
N PRO A 40 -5.47 4.63 -18.96
CA PRO A 40 -6.38 3.89 -18.09
C PRO A 40 -5.99 2.42 -17.87
N HIS A 41 -5.18 1.86 -18.78
CA HIS A 41 -4.67 0.49 -18.70
C HIS A 41 -3.26 0.39 -18.14
N GLY A 42 -2.55 1.52 -17.97
CA GLY A 42 -1.21 1.55 -17.39
C GLY A 42 -1.21 1.24 -15.90
N TYR A 43 -0.03 0.97 -15.33
CA TYR A 43 0.13 0.53 -13.95
C TYR A 43 -0.61 1.43 -12.95
N LEU A 44 -0.47 2.75 -13.06
CA LEU A 44 -1.02 3.70 -12.08
C LEU A 44 -2.53 3.56 -11.89
N ILE A 45 -3.28 3.43 -12.99
CA ILE A 45 -4.75 3.39 -12.97
C ILE A 45 -5.27 1.95 -13.06
N GLY A 46 -4.80 1.19 -14.05
CA GLY A 46 -5.26 -0.16 -14.34
C GLY A 46 -4.91 -1.16 -13.25
N TYR A 47 -3.81 -0.93 -12.53
CA TYR A 47 -3.31 -1.83 -11.49
C TYR A 47 -3.28 -1.16 -10.11
N GLY A 48 -2.35 -0.24 -9.86
CA GLY A 48 -2.07 0.38 -8.57
C GLY A 48 -3.31 0.97 -7.90
N LYS A 49 -4.01 1.89 -8.57
CA LYS A 49 -5.25 2.49 -8.03
C LYS A 49 -6.37 1.47 -7.85
N LYS A 50 -6.54 0.55 -8.80
CA LYS A 50 -7.57 -0.50 -8.76
C LYS A 50 -7.40 -1.37 -7.51
N TYR A 51 -6.21 -1.91 -7.30
CA TYR A 51 -5.93 -2.79 -6.17
C TYR A 51 -5.80 -2.05 -4.85
N CYS A 52 -5.25 -0.83 -4.83
CA CYS A 52 -5.26 0.03 -3.64
C CYS A 52 -6.67 0.19 -3.08
N LYS A 53 -7.64 0.53 -3.95
CA LYS A 53 -9.05 0.67 -3.55
C LYS A 53 -9.62 -0.63 -3.00
N ARG A 54 -9.34 -1.76 -3.65
CA ARG A 54 -9.83 -3.06 -3.18
C ARG A 54 -9.25 -3.41 -1.81
N PHE A 55 -7.95 -3.21 -1.59
CA PHE A 55 -7.34 -3.48 -0.28
C PHE A 55 -7.90 -2.63 0.87
N HIS A 56 -8.49 -1.48 0.56
CA HIS A 56 -9.12 -0.62 1.56
C HIS A 56 -10.65 -0.58 1.46
N ASP A 57 -11.26 -1.46 0.66
CA ASP A 57 -12.70 -1.60 0.64
C ASP A 57 -13.14 -2.27 1.95
N PRO A 58 -14.15 -1.73 2.66
CA PRO A 58 -14.71 -2.36 3.86
C PRO A 58 -15.03 -3.85 3.70
N GLU A 59 -15.42 -4.29 2.50
CA GLU A 59 -15.68 -5.71 2.20
C GLU A 59 -14.44 -6.59 2.44
N TYR A 60 -13.23 -6.10 2.12
CA TYR A 60 -11.99 -6.87 2.20
C TYR A 60 -11.15 -6.51 3.42
N THR A 61 -11.23 -5.28 3.94
CA THR A 61 -10.47 -4.88 5.14
C THR A 61 -10.80 -5.75 6.35
N ASN A 62 -12.01 -6.32 6.41
CA ASN A 62 -12.43 -7.21 7.49
C ASN A 62 -11.73 -8.58 7.47
N ALA A 63 -11.08 -8.94 6.35
CA ALA A 63 -10.27 -10.15 6.25
C ALA A 63 -8.86 -9.98 6.85
N PHE A 64 -8.47 -8.75 7.18
CA PHE A 64 -7.15 -8.43 7.73
C PHE A 64 -7.24 -8.12 9.22
N ASP A 65 -6.25 -8.61 9.97
CA ASP A 65 -6.03 -8.17 11.34
C ASP A 65 -5.34 -6.79 11.37
N ALA A 66 -5.08 -6.27 12.57
CA ALA A 66 -4.44 -4.97 12.73
C ALA A 66 -3.04 -4.90 12.08
N ALA A 67 -2.30 -6.01 12.05
CA ALA A 67 -0.99 -6.09 11.43
C ALA A 67 -1.09 -6.06 9.90
N GLY A 68 -2.04 -6.82 9.32
CA GLY A 68 -2.35 -6.82 7.89
C GLY A 68 -2.82 -5.46 7.39
N LEU A 69 -3.67 -4.76 8.14
CA LEU A 69 -4.09 -3.39 7.81
C LEU A 69 -2.91 -2.41 7.85
N THR A 70 -2.04 -2.53 8.86
CA THR A 70 -0.82 -1.71 8.96
C THR A 70 0.11 -1.98 7.78
N PHE A 71 0.22 -3.24 7.36
CA PHE A 71 1.01 -3.64 6.19
C PHE A 71 0.46 -3.04 4.90
N ILE A 72 -0.87 -3.09 4.67
CA ILE A 72 -1.52 -2.48 3.50
C ILE A 72 -1.24 -0.98 3.45
N ASP A 73 -1.45 -0.28 4.56
CA ASP A 73 -1.23 1.16 4.67
C ASP A 73 0.23 1.56 4.40
N CYS A 74 1.16 0.85 5.02
CA CYS A 74 2.59 1.10 4.85
C CYS A 74 3.00 0.85 3.40
N THR A 75 2.66 -0.32 2.86
CA THR A 75 3.05 -0.74 1.51
C THR A 75 2.51 0.23 0.48
N THR A 76 1.25 0.66 0.63
CA THR A 76 0.64 1.62 -0.29
C THR A 76 1.38 2.97 -0.29
N LYS A 77 1.76 3.49 0.89
CA LYS A 77 2.48 4.76 1.00
C LYS A 77 3.88 4.67 0.41
N CYS A 78 4.65 3.65 0.78
CA CYS A 78 6.00 3.47 0.27
C CYS A 78 6.02 3.24 -1.25
N LEU A 79 5.03 2.51 -1.77
CA LEU A 79 4.87 2.29 -3.20
C LEU A 79 4.63 3.61 -3.95
N LEU A 80 3.72 4.45 -3.47
CA LEU A 80 3.49 5.77 -4.07
C LEU A 80 4.72 6.67 -4.01
N THR A 81 5.52 6.58 -2.94
CA THR A 81 6.79 7.31 -2.84
C THR A 81 7.79 6.87 -3.90
N GLU A 82 7.95 5.56 -4.14
CA GLU A 82 8.90 5.09 -5.16
C GLU A 82 8.44 5.38 -6.57
N ILE A 83 7.15 5.19 -6.87
CA ILE A 83 6.60 5.57 -8.17
C ILE A 83 6.80 7.07 -8.42
N LYS A 84 6.56 7.92 -7.40
CA LYS A 84 6.81 9.35 -7.52
C LYS A 84 8.28 9.65 -7.84
N ARG A 85 9.22 8.90 -7.25
CA ARG A 85 10.64 9.02 -7.55
C ARG A 85 10.93 8.62 -9.01
N ILE A 86 10.32 7.54 -9.49
CA ILE A 86 10.45 7.10 -10.89
C ILE A 86 9.93 8.20 -11.82
N VAL A 87 8.67 8.61 -11.66
CA VAL A 87 8.04 9.67 -12.47
C VAL A 87 8.87 10.96 -12.50
N ALA A 88 9.46 11.35 -11.37
CA ALA A 88 10.32 12.54 -11.30
C ALA A 88 11.66 12.41 -12.05
N THR A 89 12.14 11.19 -12.26
CA THR A 89 13.41 10.91 -12.95
C THR A 89 13.23 10.47 -14.39
N ASP A 90 12.11 9.81 -14.70
CA ASP A 90 11.77 9.21 -15.98
C ASP A 90 10.25 9.02 -16.04
N GLU A 91 9.58 9.67 -17.00
CA GLU A 91 8.13 9.58 -17.20
C GLU A 91 7.71 8.25 -17.87
N SER A 92 8.64 7.31 -18.09
CA SER A 92 8.34 6.04 -18.75
C SER A 92 7.41 5.15 -17.92
N CYS A 93 6.22 4.96 -18.45
CA CYS A 93 5.20 4.05 -17.94
C CYS A 93 5.64 2.58 -17.94
N ASP A 94 6.56 2.22 -18.84
CA ASP A 94 7.16 0.90 -18.89
C ASP A 94 8.05 0.68 -17.67
N LEU A 95 8.85 1.68 -17.27
CA LEU A 95 9.68 1.59 -16.07
C LEU A 95 8.85 1.45 -14.79
N ILE A 96 7.71 2.14 -14.70
CA ILE A 96 6.80 2.01 -13.55
C ILE A 96 6.28 0.57 -13.45
N SER A 97 5.94 -0.04 -14.60
CA SER A 97 5.39 -1.40 -14.67
C SER A 97 6.48 -2.46 -14.44
N ASP A 98 7.63 -2.33 -15.10
CA ASP A 98 8.80 -3.21 -14.95
C ASP A 98 9.32 -3.21 -13.51
N ASP A 99 9.34 -2.04 -12.87
CA ASP A 99 9.74 -1.92 -11.48
C ASP A 99 8.78 -2.65 -10.54
N ALA A 100 7.50 -2.63 -10.87
CA ALA A 100 6.44 -3.24 -10.07
C ALA A 100 6.42 -4.75 -10.17
N PHE A 101 6.63 -5.27 -11.37
CA PHE A 101 6.40 -6.67 -11.66
C PHE A 101 7.70 -7.48 -11.80
N ALA A 102 8.74 -6.91 -12.42
CA ALA A 102 9.92 -7.67 -12.82
C ALA A 102 11.12 -7.47 -11.90
N GLN A 103 11.35 -6.27 -11.37
CA GLN A 103 12.63 -5.92 -10.75
C GLN A 103 12.67 -6.07 -9.23
N GLY A 104 11.58 -6.50 -8.59
CA GLY A 104 11.54 -6.78 -7.14
C GLY A 104 11.81 -5.58 -6.23
N ARG A 105 12.04 -4.37 -6.76
CA ARG A 105 12.24 -3.16 -5.95
C ARG A 105 10.97 -2.83 -5.16
N MET A 106 9.79 -3.09 -5.74
CA MET A 106 8.52 -3.01 -5.02
C MET A 106 8.28 -4.17 -4.04
N GLN A 107 8.94 -5.33 -4.21
CA GLN A 107 8.97 -6.37 -3.16
C GLN A 107 9.81 -5.87 -1.97
N GLY A 108 10.94 -5.19 -2.22
CA GLY A 108 11.75 -4.53 -1.19
C GLY A 108 10.96 -3.50 -0.38
N VAL A 109 10.04 -2.78 -1.03
CA VAL A 109 9.10 -1.86 -0.38
C VAL A 109 8.18 -2.62 0.60
N ALA A 110 7.59 -3.74 0.16
CA ALA A 110 6.75 -4.58 1.02
C ALA A 110 7.54 -5.18 2.20
N PHE A 111 8.77 -5.65 1.97
CA PHE A 111 9.65 -6.16 3.03
C PHE A 111 10.08 -5.07 4.02
N GLY A 112 10.34 -3.84 3.55
CA GLY A 112 10.63 -2.69 4.42
C GLY A 112 9.46 -2.36 5.34
N CYS A 113 8.23 -2.48 4.84
CA CYS A 113 7.02 -2.34 5.64
C CYS A 113 6.84 -3.49 6.64
N ALA A 114 7.07 -4.74 6.24
CA ALA A 114 7.02 -5.87 7.16
C ALA A 114 8.07 -5.79 8.28
N ALA A 115 9.27 -5.28 7.97
CA ALA A 115 10.34 -5.10 8.94
C ALA A 115 10.00 -4.04 10.02
N THR A 116 9.25 -3.00 9.67
CA THR A 116 8.82 -1.95 10.63
C THR A 116 7.65 -2.40 11.52
N ILE A 117 6.87 -3.40 11.11
CA ILE A 117 5.78 -4.01 11.90
C ILE A 117 6.33 -5.13 12.82
N GLY A 118 7.63 -5.41 12.77
CA GLY A 118 8.33 -6.27 13.72
C GLY A 118 8.01 -7.77 13.60
N THR A 119 7.40 -8.22 12.51
CA THR A 119 6.95 -9.60 12.36
C THR A 119 7.07 -10.09 10.91
N LEU A 120 8.09 -10.91 10.64
CA LEU A 120 8.21 -11.67 9.37
C LEU A 120 6.98 -12.56 9.11
N ALA A 121 6.22 -12.93 10.16
CA ALA A 121 4.95 -13.64 10.07
C ALA A 121 3.92 -12.89 9.21
N THR A 122 3.91 -11.54 9.24
CA THR A 122 2.91 -10.74 8.50
C THR A 122 3.02 -10.87 6.99
N VAL A 123 4.18 -11.17 6.41
CA VAL A 123 4.28 -11.36 4.95
C VAL A 123 3.70 -12.70 4.53
N ALA A 124 3.93 -13.76 5.33
CA ALA A 124 3.36 -15.08 5.08
C ALA A 124 1.85 -15.09 5.33
N ASP A 125 1.41 -14.47 6.44
CA ASP A 125 0.00 -14.30 6.78
C ASP A 125 -0.71 -13.42 5.75
N TYR A 126 -0.09 -12.30 5.34
CA TYR A 126 -0.61 -11.48 4.24
C TYR A 126 -0.72 -12.27 2.94
N ARG A 127 0.31 -13.04 2.56
CA ARG A 127 0.28 -13.86 1.33
C ARG A 127 -0.84 -14.89 1.38
N ALA A 128 -1.08 -15.50 2.54
CA ALA A 128 -2.19 -16.42 2.75
C ALA A 128 -3.54 -15.69 2.64
N THR A 129 -3.71 -14.58 3.36
CA THR A 129 -4.94 -13.77 3.32
C THR A 129 -5.27 -13.30 1.90
N VAL A 130 -4.29 -12.84 1.11
CA VAL A 130 -4.54 -12.38 -0.27
C VAL A 130 -4.76 -13.52 -1.27
N ALA A 131 -4.27 -14.73 -0.97
CA ALA A 131 -4.54 -15.91 -1.81
C ALA A 131 -6.02 -16.35 -1.71
N ASP A 132 -6.65 -16.13 -0.55
CA ASP A 132 -8.05 -16.49 -0.32
C ASP A 132 -9.05 -15.41 -0.77
N LEU A 133 -8.56 -14.23 -1.22
CA LEU A 133 -9.45 -13.18 -1.73
C LEU A 133 -10.02 -13.55 -3.11
N PRO A 134 -11.31 -13.29 -3.36
CA PRO A 134 -11.99 -13.68 -4.61
C PRO A 134 -11.46 -12.98 -5.87
N TRP A 135 -10.59 -11.98 -5.71
CA TRP A 135 -9.99 -11.20 -6.80
C TRP A 135 -8.46 -11.20 -6.77
N SER A 136 -7.84 -12.21 -6.14
CA SER A 136 -6.43 -12.23 -5.74
C SER A 136 -5.51 -11.48 -6.73
N PRO A 137 -4.77 -10.47 -6.27
CA PRO A 137 -3.85 -9.75 -7.15
C PRO A 137 -2.73 -10.67 -7.65
N LEU A 138 -2.46 -11.78 -6.96
CA LEU A 138 -1.43 -12.77 -7.32
C LEU A 138 -1.73 -13.46 -8.66
N ASP A 139 -3.00 -13.64 -9.02
CA ASP A 139 -3.38 -14.28 -10.28
C ASP A 139 -3.07 -13.39 -11.49
N ASN A 140 -3.08 -12.06 -11.31
CA ASN A 140 -2.80 -11.09 -12.37
C ASN A 140 -1.32 -10.67 -12.44
N PHE A 141 -0.50 -11.02 -11.44
CA PHE A 141 0.94 -10.72 -11.45
C PHE A 141 1.68 -11.43 -12.59
N ASN A 142 1.18 -12.60 -13.04
CA ASN A 142 1.81 -13.39 -14.11
C ASN A 142 1.30 -13.04 -15.52
N GLU A 143 0.22 -12.27 -15.66
CA GLU A 143 -0.35 -11.92 -16.97
C GLU A 143 0.12 -10.54 -17.49
N MET A 144 0.85 -9.78 -16.67
CA MET A 144 1.30 -8.41 -16.97
C MET A 144 2.83 -8.27 -17.08
N ALA A 145 3.55 -9.41 -17.05
CA ALA A 145 4.99 -9.55 -17.30
C ALA A 145 5.22 -10.30 -18.62
#